data_AF-A0A7W1QEJ1-F1
#
_entry.id   AF-A0A7W1QEJ1-F1
#
_cell.length_a   1.000
_cell.length_b   1.000
_cell.length_c   1.000
_cell.angle_alpha   90.00
_cell.angle_beta   90.00
_cell.angle_gamma   90.00
#
_symmetry.space_group_name_H-M   'P 1'
#
loop_
_entity.id
_entity.type
_entity.pdbx_description
1 polymer ?
#
loop_
_entity_poly.entity_id
_entity_poly.type
_entity_poly.pdbx_seq_one_letter_code
_entity_poly.pdbx_strand_id
1 'polypeptide(L)'
;LVKGSTGGPNAATRAGTSSQIVAIASDAAGTPLATVRLEGDNPYDFTGALLAWGATTAASDGLRGSGALGPVDAFGLDELQAGVAQAGITRTG
;
A
#
# COMPACT_ATOMS: atom_id res chain seq x y z
N LEU A 1 9.81 -21.76 -23.72
CA LEU A 1 9.97 -21.44 -22.29
C LEU A 1 10.36 -19.98 -22.17
N VAL A 2 9.44 -19.11 -21.74
CA VAL A 2 9.78 -17.72 -21.41
C VAL A 2 10.57 -17.78 -20.11
N LYS A 3 11.85 -17.41 -20.17
CA LYS A 3 12.68 -17.29 -18.97
C LYS A 3 12.09 -16.14 -18.16
N GLY A 4 11.48 -16.44 -17.01
CA GLY A 4 11.02 -15.39 -16.09
C GLY A 4 12.18 -14.47 -15.71
N SER A 5 11.84 -13.29 -15.17
CA SER A 5 12.82 -12.44 -14.50
C SER A 5 13.67 -13.30 -13.57
N THR A 6 14.99 -13.09 -13.55
CA THR A 6 16.02 -13.91 -12.88
C THR A 6 15.92 -13.91 -11.34
N GLY A 7 14.72 -13.78 -10.78
CA GLY A 7 14.44 -13.45 -9.39
C GLY A 7 14.36 -11.94 -9.20
N GLY A 8 13.43 -11.49 -8.35
CA GLY A 8 13.37 -10.10 -7.89
C GLY A 8 14.63 -9.70 -7.10
N PRO A 9 14.72 -8.44 -6.64
CA PRO A 9 15.87 -7.97 -5.88
C PRO A 9 16.11 -8.83 -4.63
N ASN A 10 17.37 -9.16 -4.36
CA ASN A 10 17.74 -9.86 -3.14
C ASN A 10 17.54 -8.96 -1.89
N ALA A 11 17.64 -9.53 -0.70
CA ALA A 11 17.38 -8.81 0.55
C ALA A 11 18.27 -7.56 0.73
N ALA A 12 19.55 -7.63 0.35
CA ALA A 12 20.46 -6.48 0.46
C ALA A 12 20.05 -5.35 -0.49
N THR A 13 19.65 -5.67 -1.72
CA THR A 13 19.13 -4.68 -2.67
C THR A 13 17.83 -4.05 -2.18
N ARG A 14 16.94 -4.84 -1.57
CA ARG A 14 15.69 -4.32 -0.98
C ARG A 14 15.97 -3.40 0.20
N ALA A 15 16.89 -3.75 1.10
CA ALA A 15 17.24 -2.95 2.27
C ALA A 15 17.80 -1.55 1.91
N GLY A 16 18.40 -1.39 0.73
CA GLY A 16 18.87 -0.09 0.23
C GLY A 16 17.82 0.74 -0.50
N THR A 17 16.58 0.26 -0.61
CA THR A 17 15.48 0.93 -1.32
C THR A 17 14.44 1.45 -0.33
N SER A 18 13.89 2.63 -0.58
CA SER A 18 12.76 3.19 0.17
C SER A 18 11.65 3.62 -0.78
N SER A 19 10.47 3.91 -0.22
CA SER A 19 9.30 4.37 -0.95
C SER A 19 9.00 5.84 -0.62
N GLN A 20 8.64 6.61 -1.65
CA GLN A 20 8.13 7.98 -1.55
C GLN A 20 6.87 8.06 -2.42
N ILE A 21 5.75 8.40 -1.83
CA ILE A 21 4.45 8.45 -2.50
C ILE A 21 3.88 9.85 -2.35
N VAL A 22 3.44 10.44 -3.46
CA VAL A 22 2.78 11.75 -3.48
C VAL A 22 1.46 11.62 -4.21
N ALA A 23 0.36 11.85 -3.52
CA ALA A 23 -0.97 11.91 -4.09
C ALA A 23 -1.45 13.36 -4.11
N ILE A 24 -1.83 13.86 -5.29
CA ILE A 24 -2.36 15.21 -5.49
C ILE A 24 -3.79 15.08 -6.01
N ALA A 25 -4.74 15.60 -5.25
CA ALA A 25 -6.12 15.77 -5.71
C ALA A 25 -6.23 17.15 -6.35
N SER A 26 -6.71 17.22 -7.59
CA SER A 26 -6.88 18.47 -8.33
C SER A 26 -8.32 18.68 -8.77
N ASP A 27 -8.70 19.93 -8.99
CA ASP A 27 -9.96 20.27 -9.65
C ASP A 27 -9.93 19.97 -11.16
N ALA A 28 -11.04 20.25 -11.85
CA ALA A 28 -11.17 20.03 -13.30
C ALA A 28 -10.21 20.88 -14.15
N ALA A 29 -9.68 21.99 -13.62
CA ALA A 29 -8.69 22.84 -14.27
C ALA A 29 -7.25 22.37 -13.99
N GLY A 30 -7.07 21.34 -13.17
CA GLY A 30 -5.77 20.82 -12.75
C GLY A 30 -5.19 21.52 -11.52
N THR A 31 -5.92 22.45 -10.90
CA THR A 31 -5.47 23.15 -9.69
C THR A 31 -5.41 22.17 -8.52
N PRO A 32 -4.27 22.00 -7.84
CA PRO A 32 -4.19 21.16 -6.65
C PRO A 32 -5.12 21.66 -5.53
N LEU A 33 -6.00 20.78 -5.06
CA LEU A 33 -6.90 20.99 -3.92
C LEU A 33 -6.33 20.40 -2.64
N ALA A 34 -5.60 19.28 -2.74
CA ALA A 34 -4.95 18.62 -1.61
C ALA A 34 -3.71 17.85 -2.05
N THR A 35 -2.77 17.67 -1.13
CA THR A 35 -1.60 16.81 -1.32
C THR A 35 -1.38 15.94 -0.09
N VAL A 36 -1.16 14.65 -0.30
CA VAL A 36 -0.77 13.69 0.72
C VAL A 36 0.58 13.11 0.33
N ARG A 37 1.50 13.05 1.30
CA ARG A 37 2.80 12.42 1.15
C ARG A 37 2.90 11.23 2.08
N LEU A 38 3.39 10.10 1.58
CA LEU A 38 3.72 8.94 2.39
C LEU A 38 5.16 8.52 2.12
N GLU A 39 5.80 7.97 3.13
CA GLU A 39 7.18 7.50 3.07
C GLU A 39 7.30 6.19 3.83
N GLY A 40 8.29 5.37 3.47
CA GLY A 40 8.51 4.12 4.19
C GLY A 40 9.50 3.17 3.52
N ASP A 41 9.43 1.93 3.96
CA ASP A 41 10.33 0.86 3.56
C ASP A 41 10.20 0.50 2.07
N ASN A 42 11.01 -0.45 1.64
CA ASN A 42 11.03 -0.89 0.25
C ASN A 42 9.66 -1.47 -0.19
N PRO A 43 9.26 -1.23 -1.45
CA PRO A 43 7.91 -1.54 -1.92
C PRO A 43 7.61 -3.04 -1.98
N TYR A 44 8.63 -3.90 -2.05
CA TYR A 44 8.46 -5.35 -2.14
C TYR A 44 8.06 -5.94 -0.79
N ASP A 45 8.77 -5.58 0.28
CA ASP A 45 8.44 -6.04 1.63
C ASP A 45 7.12 -5.42 2.08
N PHE A 46 6.87 -4.13 1.77
CA PHE A 46 5.56 -3.49 1.98
C PHE A 46 4.42 -4.27 1.31
N THR A 47 4.57 -4.64 0.04
CA THR A 47 3.51 -5.37 -0.69
C THR A 47 3.21 -6.71 -0.04
N GLY A 48 4.25 -7.46 0.38
CA GLY A 48 4.08 -8.72 1.09
C GLY A 48 3.35 -8.54 2.42
N ALA A 49 3.77 -7.54 3.21
CA ALA A 49 3.16 -7.23 4.50
C ALA A 49 1.70 -6.77 4.36
N LEU A 50 1.38 -5.90 3.39
CA LEU A 50 0.02 -5.41 3.17
C LEU A 50 -0.92 -6.53 2.72
N LEU A 51 -0.48 -7.43 1.85
CA LEU A 51 -1.27 -8.59 1.43
C LEU A 51 -1.53 -9.53 2.60
N ALA A 52 -0.51 -9.78 3.44
CA ALA A 52 -0.66 -10.61 4.64
C ALA A 52 -1.63 -9.98 5.65
N TRP A 53 -1.53 -8.66 5.87
CA TRP A 53 -2.48 -7.90 6.68
C TRP A 53 -3.89 -8.04 6.13
N GLY A 54 -4.11 -7.74 4.84
CA GLY A 54 -5.44 -7.80 4.23
C GLY A 54 -6.07 -9.19 4.30
N ALA A 55 -5.28 -10.25 4.07
CA ALA A 55 -5.76 -11.63 4.19
C ALA A 55 -6.13 -12.01 5.63
N THR A 56 -5.31 -11.61 6.61
CA THR A 56 -5.55 -11.91 8.03
C THR A 56 -6.76 -11.16 8.57
N THR A 57 -6.90 -9.88 8.22
CA THR A 57 -8.06 -9.06 8.56
C THR A 57 -9.33 -9.65 7.94
N ALA A 58 -9.28 -10.05 6.67
CA ALA A 58 -10.42 -10.67 6.00
C ALA A 58 -10.83 -12.01 6.64
N ALA A 59 -9.87 -12.83 7.03
CA ALA A 59 -10.13 -14.11 7.70
C ALA A 59 -10.70 -13.96 9.12
N SER A 60 -10.56 -12.78 9.73
CA SER A 60 -11.01 -12.47 11.10
C SER A 60 -12.33 -11.69 11.12
N ASP A 61 -13.17 -11.85 10.08
CA ASP A 61 -14.43 -11.11 9.89
C ASP A 61 -14.28 -9.57 9.82
N GLY A 62 -13.09 -9.08 9.43
CA GLY A 62 -12.79 -7.65 9.32
C GLY A 62 -13.25 -6.96 8.03
N LEU A 63 -14.01 -7.66 7.16
CA LEU A 63 -14.55 -7.09 5.92
C LEU A 63 -15.87 -6.36 6.15
N ARG A 64 -16.03 -5.19 5.52
CA ARG A 64 -17.27 -4.39 5.55
C ARG A 64 -18.33 -4.82 4.54
N GLY A 65 -17.99 -5.76 3.66
CA GLY A 65 -18.89 -6.24 2.63
C GLY A 65 -18.35 -7.46 1.89
N SER A 66 -19.12 -7.93 0.92
CA SER A 66 -18.82 -9.12 0.12
C SER A 66 -18.71 -8.79 -1.37
N GLY A 67 -17.84 -9.52 -2.08
CA GLY A 67 -17.65 -9.38 -3.53
C GLY A 67 -16.29 -8.80 -3.89
N ALA A 68 -16.15 -8.33 -5.13
CA ALA A 68 -14.93 -7.70 -5.63
C ALA A 68 -14.86 -6.23 -5.19
N LEU A 69 -14.45 -6.01 -3.94
CA LEU A 69 -14.35 -4.68 -3.34
C LEU A 69 -12.96 -4.07 -3.53
N GLY A 70 -12.91 -2.76 -3.70
CA GLY A 70 -11.67 -2.00 -3.54
C GLY A 70 -11.23 -1.97 -2.06
N PRO A 71 -9.95 -1.65 -1.75
CA PRO A 71 -9.44 -1.67 -0.38
C PRO A 71 -10.23 -0.80 0.60
N VAL A 72 -10.64 0.41 0.19
CA VAL A 72 -11.42 1.31 1.06
C VAL A 72 -12.83 0.76 1.31
N ASP A 73 -13.47 0.18 0.30
CA ASP A 73 -14.80 -0.42 0.46
C ASP A 73 -14.75 -1.71 1.30
N ALA A 74 -13.64 -2.46 1.21
CA ALA A 74 -13.43 -3.70 1.94
C ALA A 74 -13.14 -3.48 3.44
N PHE A 75 -12.25 -2.53 3.77
CA PHE A 75 -11.73 -2.36 5.15
C PHE A 75 -12.14 -1.04 5.80
N GLY A 76 -12.45 -0.02 4.99
CA GLY A 76 -12.54 1.36 5.42
C GLY A 76 -11.24 2.12 5.32
N LEU A 77 -11.34 3.45 5.21
CA LEU A 77 -10.16 4.29 5.06
C LEU A 77 -9.24 4.25 6.29
N ASP A 78 -9.78 4.42 7.49
CA ASP A 78 -8.98 4.48 8.72
C ASP A 78 -8.27 3.15 9.01
N GLU A 79 -8.98 2.05 8.85
CA GLU A 79 -8.42 0.71 9.06
C GLU A 79 -7.36 0.38 8.02
N LEU A 80 -7.60 0.75 6.76
CA LEU A 80 -6.61 0.61 5.68
C LEU A 80 -5.36 1.46 5.97
N GLN A 81 -5.52 2.69 6.46
CA GLN A 81 -4.39 3.54 6.84
C GLN A 81 -3.57 2.91 7.98
N ALA A 82 -4.23 2.34 8.98
CA ALA A 82 -3.56 1.62 10.06
C ALA A 82 -2.80 0.39 9.54
N GLY A 83 -3.40 -0.38 8.62
CA GLY A 83 -2.75 -1.52 7.96
C GLY A 83 -1.53 -1.12 7.13
N VAL A 84 -1.63 -0.02 6.37
CA VAL A 84 -0.52 0.54 5.59
C VAL A 84 0.63 0.99 6.50
N ALA A 85 0.32 1.62 7.63
CA ALA A 85 1.31 1.98 8.65
C ALA A 85 2.00 0.76 9.26
N GLN A 86 1.24 -0.29 9.60
CA GLN A 86 1.80 -1.56 10.09
C GLN A 86 2.70 -2.24 9.04
N ALA A 87 2.39 -2.07 7.75
CA ALA A 87 3.18 -2.58 6.64
C ALA A 87 4.43 -1.73 6.33
N GLY A 88 4.69 -0.65 7.08
CA GLY A 88 5.93 0.12 7.01
C GLY A 88 5.88 1.38 6.15
N ILE A 89 4.69 1.83 5.72
CA ILE A 89 4.51 3.12 5.02
C ILE A 89 3.62 4.04 5.85
N THR A 90 4.08 5.26 6.11
CA THR A 90 3.37 6.23 6.96
C THR A 90 3.24 7.58 6.26
N ARG A 91 2.27 8.38 6.70
CA ARG A 91 2.06 9.74 6.17
C ARG A 91 3.13 10.69 6.70
N THR A 92 3.63 11.56 5.85
CA THR A 92 4.59 12.61 6.20
C THR A 92 4.04 14.01 5.89
N GLY A 93 4.38 14.97 6.76
CA GLY A 93 3.83 16.34 6.76
C GLY A 93 2.46 16.43 7.43
#